data_AF-A0A2N3FAH2-F1
#
_entry.id   AF-A0A2N3FAH2-F1
#
_cell.length_a   1.000
_cell.length_b   1.000
_cell.length_c   1.000
_cell.angle_alpha   90.00
_cell.angle_beta   90.00
_cell.angle_gamma   90.00
#
_symmetry.space_group_name_H-M   'P 1'
#
loop_
_entity.id
_entity.type
_entity.pdbx_description
1 polymer ?
#
loop_
_entity_poly.entity_id
_entity_poly.type
_entity_poly.pdbx_seq_one_letter_code
_entity_poly.pdbx_strand_id
1 'polypeptide(L)'
;VLAATRAKFHTDDGTTVMPQVAEWETSNVLGAASVIAEAALTREESRGGHQRTDFSEMSDAWRVRLAATLDPDGQLVLMRVPLELG
;
A
#
# COMPACT_ATOMS: atom_id res chain seq x y z
N VAL A 1 -0.16 7.48 5.63
CA VAL A 1 0.30 6.82 6.89
C VAL A 1 1.81 6.65 6.91
N LEU A 2 2.40 5.93 5.97
CA LEU A 2 3.86 5.66 5.93
C LEU A 2 4.73 6.92 5.94
N ALA A 3 4.44 7.91 5.08
CA ALA A 3 5.16 9.19 5.09
C ALA A 3 5.10 9.93 6.44
N ALA A 4 3.96 9.87 7.13
CA ALA A 4 3.81 10.49 8.45
C ALA A 4 4.61 9.73 9.52
N THR A 5 4.61 8.39 9.47
CA THR A 5 5.48 7.56 10.31
C THR A 5 6.95 7.91 10.08
N ARG A 6 7.37 8.01 8.82
CA ARG A 6 8.74 8.42 8.46
C ARG A 6 9.06 9.80 9.03
N ALA A 7 8.25 10.82 8.73
CA ALA A 7 8.48 12.19 9.20
C ALA A 7 8.56 12.29 10.74
N LYS A 8 7.88 11.41 11.46
CA LYS A 8 7.86 11.42 12.93
C LYS A 8 9.05 10.70 13.57
N PHE A 9 9.53 9.61 12.97
CA PHE A 9 10.50 8.70 13.61
C PHE A 9 11.84 8.59 12.88
N HIS A 10 11.95 9.12 11.66
CA HIS A 10 13.22 9.17 10.94
C HIS A 10 14.14 10.18 11.62
N THR A 11 15.34 9.74 11.98
CA THR A 11 16.38 10.59 12.55
C THR A 11 17.62 10.53 11.64
N ASP A 12 18.29 11.67 11.48
CA ASP A 12 19.51 11.80 10.65
C ASP A 12 20.80 11.68 11.49
N ASP A 13 20.67 11.37 12.78
CA ASP A 13 21.79 11.27 13.70
C ASP A 13 22.63 10.02 13.39
N GLY A 14 23.88 10.23 12.98
CA GLY A 14 24.81 9.20 12.47
C GLY A 14 25.21 8.06 13.43
N THR A 15 24.48 7.88 14.53
CA THR A 15 24.51 6.66 15.37
C THR A 15 23.62 5.60 14.76
N THR A 16 24.17 4.78 13.88
CA THR A 16 23.45 3.67 13.26
C THR A 16 23.25 2.54 14.27
N VAL A 17 22.04 2.41 14.81
CA VAL A 17 21.59 1.15 15.41
C VAL A 17 21.13 0.24 14.27
N MET A 18 21.76 -0.92 14.12
CA MET A 18 21.36 -1.88 13.10
C MET A 18 20.05 -2.56 13.53
N PRO A 19 18.97 -2.47 12.73
CA PRO A 19 17.73 -3.18 13.03
C PRO A 19 17.95 -4.69 12.99
N GLN A 20 17.29 -5.45 13.87
CA GLN A 20 17.27 -6.90 13.79
C GLN A 20 16.15 -7.35 12.84
N VAL A 21 16.00 -8.66 12.69
CA VAL A 21 15.02 -9.26 11.77
C VAL A 21 13.60 -8.80 12.10
N ALA A 22 13.23 -8.76 13.38
CA ALA A 22 11.88 -8.40 13.81
C ALA A 22 11.48 -6.96 13.41
N GLU A 23 12.41 -6.01 13.45
CA GLU A 23 12.17 -4.63 13.03
C GLU A 23 11.97 -4.52 11.51
N TRP A 24 12.74 -5.29 10.73
CA TRP A 24 12.56 -5.40 9.29
C TRP A 24 11.22 -6.03 8.92
N GLU A 25 10.84 -7.13 9.60
CA GLU A 25 9.55 -7.79 9.40
C GLU A 25 8.38 -6.85 9.74
N THR A 26 8.49 -6.10 10.83
CA THR A 26 7.48 -5.11 11.22
C THR A 26 7.31 -4.04 10.13
N SER A 27 8.40 -3.57 9.56
CA SER A 27 8.39 -2.58 8.48
C SER A 27 7.74 -3.15 7.21
N ASN A 28 8.05 -4.40 6.85
CA ASN A 28 7.45 -5.10 5.71
C ASN A 28 5.94 -5.29 5.90
N VAL A 29 5.51 -5.74 7.08
CA VAL A 29 4.08 -5.94 7.40
C VAL A 29 3.34 -4.61 7.33
N LEU A 30 3.89 -3.54 7.89
CA LEU A 30 3.28 -2.21 7.83
C LEU A 30 3.15 -1.70 6.39
N GLY A 31 4.19 -1.88 5.56
CA GLY A 31 4.17 -1.52 4.15
C GLY A 31 3.10 -2.30 3.38
N ALA A 32 3.09 -3.63 3.50
CA ALA A 32 2.13 -4.50 2.82
C ALA A 32 0.68 -4.21 3.26
N ALA A 33 0.44 -4.08 4.57
CA ALA A 33 -0.88 -3.73 5.10
C ALA A 33 -1.36 -2.36 4.59
N SER A 34 -0.47 -1.37 4.49
CA SER A 34 -0.80 -0.05 3.95
C SER A 34 -1.22 -0.12 2.47
N VAL A 35 -0.50 -0.89 1.65
CA VAL A 35 -0.85 -1.12 0.23
C VAL A 35 -2.23 -1.78 0.11
N ILE A 36 -2.48 -2.83 0.89
CA ILE A 36 -3.75 -3.57 0.86
C ILE A 36 -4.91 -2.65 1.27
N ALA A 37 -4.74 -1.89 2.35
CA ALA A 37 -5.77 -0.99 2.85
C ALA A 37 -6.09 0.13 1.84
N GLU A 38 -5.06 0.79 1.28
CA GLU A 38 -5.24 1.85 0.30
C GLU A 38 -5.90 1.34 -0.98
N ALA A 39 -5.49 0.15 -1.46
CA ALA A 39 -6.07 -0.48 -2.64
C ALA A 39 -7.54 -0.87 -2.43
N ALA A 40 -7.88 -1.40 -1.24
CA ALA A 40 -9.24 -1.75 -0.88
C ALA A 40 -10.14 -0.52 -0.73
N LEU A 41 -9.63 0.57 -0.14
CA LEU A 41 -10.37 1.83 -0.01
C LEU A 41 -10.63 2.47 -1.37
N THR A 42 -9.59 2.51 -2.22
CA THR A 42 -9.66 3.10 -3.57
C THR A 42 -10.61 2.33 -4.47
N ARG A 43 -10.68 0.99 -4.35
CA ARG A 43 -11.49 0.14 -5.21
C ARG A 43 -12.97 0.16 -4.80
N GLU A 44 -13.79 0.81 -5.61
CA GLU A 44 -15.23 0.95 -5.41
C GLU A 44 -16.02 -0.09 -6.23
N GLU A 45 -15.77 -1.38 -5.96
CA GLU A 45 -16.58 -2.52 -6.43
C GLU A 45 -16.37 -3.72 -5.50
N SER A 46 -17.14 -4.79 -5.71
CA SER A 46 -16.86 -6.10 -5.12
C SER A 46 -16.44 -7.08 -6.22
N ARG A 47 -15.33 -7.81 -6.00
CA ARG A 47 -14.82 -8.80 -6.95
C ARG A 47 -13.90 -9.81 -6.24
N GLY A 48 -14.25 -11.09 -6.32
CA GLY A 48 -13.44 -12.17 -5.75
C GLY A 48 -13.38 -12.08 -4.22
N GLY A 49 -12.16 -12.04 -3.66
CA GLY A 49 -11.95 -11.94 -2.21
C GLY A 49 -12.18 -10.54 -1.60
N HIS A 50 -12.37 -9.51 -2.42
CA HIS A 50 -12.65 -8.15 -1.98
C HIS A 50 -14.14 -7.85 -2.08
N GLN A 51 -14.82 -7.72 -0.94
CA GLN A 51 -16.26 -7.50 -0.84
C GLN A 51 -16.56 -6.21 -0.07
N ARG A 52 -17.46 -5.39 -0.59
CA ARG A 52 -17.87 -4.10 -0.06
C ARG A 52 -19.39 -3.99 -0.03
N THR A 53 -19.97 -3.67 1.12
CA THR A 53 -21.43 -3.51 1.26
C THR A 53 -21.94 -2.21 0.64
N ASP A 54 -21.09 -1.20 0.52
CA ASP A 54 -21.37 0.08 -0.13
C ASP A 54 -21.16 0.04 -1.65
N PHE A 55 -20.45 -0.96 -2.18
CA PHE A 55 -20.25 -1.24 -3.61
C PHE A 55 -20.32 -2.75 -3.89
N SER A 56 -21.50 -3.34 -3.78
CA SER A 56 -21.70 -4.81 -3.79
C SER A 56 -21.50 -5.48 -5.15
N GLU A 57 -21.59 -4.72 -6.23
CA GLU A 57 -21.55 -5.23 -7.60
C GLU A 57 -20.15 -5.09 -8.22
N MET A 58 -19.89 -5.91 -9.23
CA MET A 58 -18.73 -5.74 -10.12
C MET A 58 -18.96 -4.56 -11.07
N SER A 59 -17.88 -3.87 -11.45
CA SER A 59 -17.91 -2.73 -12.37
C SER A 59 -16.83 -2.84 -13.44
N ASP A 60 -17.20 -2.55 -14.69
CA ASP A 60 -16.27 -2.59 -15.82
C ASP A 60 -15.16 -1.52 -15.71
N ALA A 61 -15.44 -0.39 -15.05
CA ALA A 61 -14.44 0.64 -14.76
C ALA A 61 -13.30 0.14 -13.86
N TRP A 62 -13.52 -0.96 -13.15
CA TRP A 62 -12.54 -1.61 -12.28
C TRP A 62 -11.90 -2.85 -12.92
N ARG A 63 -12.08 -3.10 -14.21
CA ARG A 63 -11.31 -4.11 -14.98
C ARG A 63 -9.87 -3.64 -15.26
N VAL A 64 -9.16 -3.32 -14.19
CA VAL A 64 -7.76 -2.89 -14.12
C VAL A 64 -7.13 -3.49 -12.86
N ARG A 65 -5.80 -3.58 -12.83
CA ARG A 65 -5.06 -3.81 -11.59
C ARG A 65 -4.77 -2.47 -10.91
N LEU A 66 -4.64 -2.50 -9.59
CA LEU A 66 -4.01 -1.42 -8.84
C LEU A 66 -2.56 -1.83 -8.56
N ALA A 67 -1.61 -1.07 -9.10
CA ALA A 67 -0.21 -1.19 -8.74
C ALA A 67 0.15 -0.08 -7.75
N ALA A 68 1.18 -0.32 -6.95
CA ALA A 68 1.61 0.59 -5.89
C ALA A 68 3.11 0.85 -5.98
N THR A 69 3.52 2.09 -5.77
CA THR A 69 4.92 2.48 -5.55
C THR A 69 5.05 3.17 -4.20
N LEU A 70 6.19 2.98 -3.54
CA LEU A 70 6.56 3.68 -2.31
C LEU A 70 7.85 4.45 -2.59
N ASP A 71 7.83 5.76 -2.41
CA ASP A 71 9.01 6.59 -2.58
C ASP A 71 9.88 6.62 -1.31
N PRO A 72 11.12 7.16 -1.37
CA PRO A 72 12.01 7.26 -0.22
C PRO A 72 11.47 8.11 0.94
N ASP A 73 10.53 9.02 0.68
CA ASP A 73 9.87 9.85 1.70
C ASP A 73 8.66 9.15 2.33
N GLY A 74 8.36 7.92 1.91
CA GLY A 74 7.27 7.11 2.41
C GLY A 74 5.91 7.44 1.77
N GLN A 75 5.89 8.15 0.64
CA GLN A 75 4.67 8.39 -0.12
C GLN A 75 4.28 7.13 -0.88
N LEU A 76 3.11 6.60 -0.57
CA LEU A 76 2.49 5.49 -1.26
C LEU A 76 1.61 6.06 -2.38
N VAL A 77 1.90 5.68 -3.62
CA VAL A 77 1.11 6.09 -4.80
C VAL A 77 0.49 4.86 -5.44
N LEU A 78 -0.82 4.90 -5.66
CA LEU A 78 -1.53 3.89 -6.43
C LEU A 78 -1.72 4.34 -7.88
N MET A 79 -1.57 3.40 -8.80
CA MET A 79 -1.89 3.59 -10.21
C MET A 79 -2.77 2.48 -10.76
N ARG A 80 -3.68 2.85 -11.66
CA ARG A 80 -4.45 1.88 -12.43
C ARG A 80 -3.59 1.38 -13.58
N VAL A 81 -3.42 0.07 -13.69
CA VAL A 81 -2.67 -0.55 -14.80
C VAL A 81 -3.55 -1.55 -15.55
N PRO A 82 -3.39 -1.68 -16.89
CA PRO A 82 -4.18 -2.61 -17.69
C PRO A 82 -4.11 -4.07 -17.22
N LEU A 83 -5.12 -4.86 -17.59
CA LEU A 83 -5.16 -6.30 -17.30
C LEU A 83 -4.20 -7.12 -18.16
N GLU A 84 -3.82 -6.61 -19.33
CA GLU A 84 -2.77 -7.22 -20.14
C GLU A 84 -1.41 -6.80 -19.55
N LEU A 85 -0.64 -7.80 -19.13
CA LEU A 85 0.80 -7.65 -18.97
C LEU A 85 1.36 -7.82 -20.38
N GLY A 86 2.02 -6.79 -20.91
CA GLY A 86 2.71 -6.89 -22.20
C GLY A 86 3.71 -8.02 -22.24
#